data_AF-A0A7X1P5W5-F1
#
_entry.id   AF-A0A7X1P5W5-F1
#
_cell.length_a   1.000
_cell.length_b   1.000
_cell.length_c   1.000
_cell.angle_alpha   90.00
_cell.angle_beta   90.00
_cell.angle_gamma   90.00
#
_symmetry.space_group_name_H-M   'P 1'
#
loop_
_entity.id
_entity.type
_entity.pdbx_description
1 polymer ?
#
loop_
_entity_poly.entity_id
_entity_poly.type
_entity_poly.pdbx_seq_one_letter_code
_entity_poly.pdbx_strand_id
1 'polypeptide(L)'
;MICIIANHWKGEYVWTVHTRTCVKLGIPQTVFDAIRAGREPELDNERERAVYDLTRIAMVPGAGPDEVFDRVEKVLGRNGIAEVLALLGYYSSVAMAVKLHRAPIPS
;
A
#
# COMPACT_ATOMS: atom_id res chain seq x y z
N MET A 1 -1.21 -2.56 0.79
CA MET A 1 -1.58 -1.38 -0.02
C MET A 1 -1.82 -0.12 0.80
N ILE A 2 -2.87 -0.02 1.63
CA ILE A 2 -3.23 1.26 2.30
C ILE A 2 -2.09 1.84 3.16
N CYS A 3 -1.39 1.01 3.94
CA CYS A 3 -0.24 1.47 4.72
C CYS A 3 0.91 2.01 3.84
N ILE A 4 1.08 1.45 2.63
CA ILE A 4 2.06 1.94 1.65
C ILE A 4 1.65 3.34 1.15
N ILE A 5 0.37 3.52 0.80
CA ILE A 5 -0.22 4.81 0.41
C ILE A 5 -0.05 5.85 1.51
N ALA A 6 -0.40 5.48 2.75
CA ALA A 6 -0.27 6.36 3.90
C ALA A 6 1.19 6.79 4.14
N ASN A 7 2.14 5.86 4.02
CA ASN A 7 3.57 6.17 4.15
C ASN A 7 4.06 7.10 3.03
N HIS A 8 3.69 6.83 1.78
CA HIS A 8 4.04 7.67 0.63
C HIS A 8 3.57 9.11 0.82
N TRP A 9 2.30 9.29 1.22
CA TRP A 9 1.74 10.62 1.44
C TRP A 9 2.11 11.24 2.79
N LYS A 10 2.84 10.54 3.68
CA LYS A 10 3.10 10.95 5.07
C LYS A 10 1.80 11.22 5.86
N GLY A 11 0.77 10.39 5.66
CA GLY A 11 -0.53 10.49 6.31
C GLY A 11 -0.57 9.71 7.62
N GLU A 12 -0.15 10.33 8.73
CA GLU A 12 -0.01 9.66 10.04
C GLU A 12 -1.32 9.11 10.62
N TYR A 13 -2.45 9.79 10.39
CA TYR A 13 -3.77 9.28 10.81
C TYR A 13 -4.08 7.94 10.15
N VAL A 14 -4.01 7.90 8.82
CA VAL A 14 -4.33 6.70 8.02
C VAL A 14 -3.35 5.59 8.35
N TRP A 15 -2.06 5.93 8.47
CA TRP A 15 -1.04 4.99 8.90
C TRP A 15 -1.40 4.36 10.26
N THR A 16 -1.69 5.16 11.27
CA THR A 16 -1.97 4.70 12.64
C THR A 16 -3.19 3.80 12.69
N VAL A 17 -4.31 4.21 12.06
CA VAL A 17 -5.56 3.43 12.07
C VAL A 17 -5.40 2.10 11.34
N HIS A 18 -4.77 2.11 10.16
CA HIS A 18 -4.66 0.90 9.35
C HIS A 18 -3.59 -0.06 9.86
N THR A 19 -2.43 0.40 10.30
CA THR A 19 -1.40 -0.48 10.89
C THR A 19 -1.92 -1.16 12.15
N ARG A 20 -2.58 -0.42 13.05
CA ARG A 20 -3.23 -0.98 14.25
C ARG A 20 -4.25 -2.06 13.89
N THR A 21 -5.06 -1.83 12.86
CA THR A 21 -6.05 -2.80 12.39
C THR A 21 -5.39 -4.04 11.80
N CYS A 22 -4.40 -3.87 10.92
CA CYS A 22 -3.71 -5.00 10.29
C CYS A 22 -2.92 -5.87 11.28
N VAL A 23 -2.28 -5.25 12.29
CA VAL A 23 -1.61 -6.00 13.37
C VAL A 23 -2.62 -6.82 14.16
N LYS A 24 -3.79 -6.27 14.48
CA LYS A 24 -4.88 -7.02 15.14
C LYS A 24 -5.41 -8.18 14.29
N LEU A 25 -5.32 -8.08 12.97
CA LEU A 25 -5.69 -9.14 12.03
C LEU A 25 -4.56 -10.17 11.80
N GLY A 26 -3.43 -10.04 12.49
CA GLY A 26 -2.33 -11.01 12.46
C GLY A 26 -1.19 -10.68 11.49
N ILE A 27 -1.20 -9.51 10.82
CA ILE A 27 -0.07 -9.11 9.99
C ILE A 27 1.11 -8.72 10.91
N PRO A 28 2.31 -9.30 10.76
CA PRO A 28 3.44 -9.00 11.62
C PRO A 28 3.83 -7.51 11.60
N GLN A 29 4.17 -6.96 12.77
CA GLN A 29 4.63 -5.56 12.89
C GLN A 29 5.85 -5.28 12.00
N THR A 30 6.71 -6.27 11.80
CA THR A 30 7.90 -6.20 10.94
C THR A 30 7.60 -5.79 9.50
N VAL A 31 6.42 -6.14 8.98
CA VAL A 31 5.94 -5.71 7.65
C VAL A 31 5.81 -4.18 7.59
N PHE A 32 5.18 -3.58 8.61
CA PHE A 32 4.98 -2.13 8.67
C PHE A 32 6.29 -1.41 8.96
N ASP A 33 7.16 -1.98 9.78
CA ASP A 33 8.49 -1.42 10.06
C ASP A 33 9.36 -1.37 8.79
N ALA A 34 9.31 -2.42 7.95
CA ALA A 34 9.97 -2.44 6.66
C ALA A 34 9.41 -1.36 5.72
N ILE A 35 8.08 -1.27 5.59
CA ILE A 35 7.42 -0.23 4.77
C ILE A 35 7.83 1.17 5.23
N ARG A 36 7.82 1.43 6.54
CA ARG A 36 8.18 2.73 7.14
C ARG A 36 9.64 3.09 6.87
N ALA A 37 10.52 2.11 6.88
CA ALA A 37 11.95 2.27 6.59
C ALA A 37 12.27 2.30 5.08
N GLY A 38 11.27 2.20 4.20
CA GLY A 38 11.47 2.13 2.76
C GLY A 38 12.11 0.83 2.28
N ARG A 39 12.14 -0.21 3.13
CA ARG A 39 12.64 -1.54 2.80
C ARG A 39 11.53 -2.43 2.24
N GLU A 40 11.95 -3.50 1.58
CA GLU A 40 11.05 -4.57 1.13
C GLU A 40 10.51 -5.34 2.35
N PRO A 41 9.19 -5.49 2.53
CA PRO A 41 8.62 -6.31 3.57
C PRO A 41 8.64 -7.79 3.17
N GLU A 42 8.82 -8.65 4.17
CA GLU A 42 8.55 -10.07 4.05
C GLU A 42 7.03 -10.27 3.97
N LEU A 43 6.56 -10.88 2.88
CA LEU A 43 5.16 -11.17 2.61
C LEU A 43 5.10 -12.63 2.19
N ASP A 44 4.32 -13.43 2.91
CA ASP A 44 4.27 -14.89 2.73
C ASP A 44 3.29 -15.30 1.61
N ASN A 45 2.55 -14.34 1.07
CA ASN A 45 1.48 -14.54 0.11
C ASN A 45 1.82 -13.88 -1.23
N GLU A 46 1.83 -14.66 -2.32
CA GLU A 46 2.09 -14.16 -3.67
C GLU A 46 1.12 -13.05 -4.09
N ARG A 47 -0.16 -13.14 -3.66
CA ARG A 47 -1.15 -12.09 -3.92
C ARG A 47 -0.81 -10.79 -3.21
N GLU A 48 -0.34 -10.86 -1.97
CA GLU A 48 0.09 -9.68 -1.22
C GLU A 48 1.35 -9.06 -1.83
N ARG A 49 2.32 -9.88 -2.26
CA ARG A 49 3.49 -9.43 -3.00
C ARG A 49 3.08 -8.72 -4.30
N ALA A 50 2.18 -9.30 -5.09
CA ALA A 50 1.72 -8.68 -6.33
C ALA A 50 1.04 -7.32 -6.09
N VAL A 51 0.20 -7.20 -5.06
CA VAL A 51 -0.42 -5.93 -4.66
C VAL A 51 0.63 -4.92 -4.20
N TYR A 52 1.63 -5.36 -3.42
CA TYR A 52 2.72 -4.52 -2.95
C TYR A 52 3.53 -3.96 -4.13
N ASP A 53 3.99 -4.83 -5.03
CA ASP A 53 4.80 -4.48 -6.20
C ASP A 53 4.05 -3.49 -7.11
N LEU A 54 2.79 -3.81 -7.44
CA LEU A 54 1.93 -2.94 -8.23
C LEU A 54 1.75 -1.56 -7.57
N THR A 55 1.55 -1.54 -6.25
CA THR A 55 1.40 -0.28 -5.50
C THR A 55 2.68 0.55 -5.57
N ARG A 56 3.87 -0.08 -5.48
CA ARG A 56 5.15 0.63 -5.54
C ARG A 56 5.42 1.25 -6.90
N ILE A 57 5.25 0.49 -7.98
CA ILE A 57 5.50 1.00 -9.34
C ILE A 57 4.51 2.12 -9.68
N ALA A 58 3.26 2.02 -9.23
CA ALA A 58 2.24 3.05 -9.48
C ALA A 58 2.45 4.36 -8.69
N MET A 59 3.26 4.35 -7.63
CA MET A 59 3.54 5.52 -6.79
C MET A 59 4.73 6.37 -7.25
N VAL A 60 5.47 5.92 -8.25
CA VAL A 60 6.60 6.64 -8.81
C VAL A 60 6.32 7.00 -10.27
N PRO A 61 6.94 8.06 -10.81
CA PRO A 61 6.79 8.38 -12.22
C PRO A 61 7.23 7.22 -13.13
N GLY A 62 6.45 6.96 -14.19
CA GLY A 62 6.71 5.89 -15.17
C GLY A 62 5.82 4.66 -14.96
N ALA A 63 6.09 3.60 -15.72
CA ALA A 63 5.33 2.34 -15.68
C ALA A 63 6.00 1.25 -14.84
N GLY A 64 7.24 1.47 -14.38
CA GLY A 64 8.07 0.42 -13.80
C GLY A 64 8.54 -0.61 -14.84
N PRO A 65 9.24 -1.68 -14.40
CA PRO A 65 9.71 -2.74 -15.29
C PRO A 65 8.55 -3.66 -15.77
N ASP A 66 8.55 -4.02 -17.06
CA ASP A 66 7.56 -4.95 -17.64
C ASP A 66 7.52 -6.29 -16.89
N GLU A 67 8.67 -6.79 -16.44
CA GLU A 67 8.76 -8.02 -15.66
C GLU A 67 7.96 -7.99 -14.35
N VAL A 68 7.79 -6.81 -13.73
CA VAL A 68 6.98 -6.64 -12.52
C VAL A 68 5.51 -6.73 -12.91
N PHE A 69 5.12 -6.02 -13.96
CA PHE A 69 3.76 -6.03 -14.46
C PHE A 69 3.32 -7.44 -14.88
N ASP A 70 4.16 -8.16 -15.62
CA ASP A 70 3.88 -9.54 -16.06
C ASP A 70 3.68 -10.50 -14.88
N ARG A 71 4.49 -10.38 -13.82
CA ARG A 71 4.31 -11.19 -12.60
C ARG A 71 3.00 -10.85 -11.90
N VAL A 72 2.69 -9.56 -11.77
CA VAL A 72 1.43 -9.09 -11.16
C VAL A 72 0.23 -9.59 -11.95
N GLU A 73 0.25 -9.50 -13.29
CA GLU A 73 -0.84 -9.96 -14.15
C GLU A 73 -1.08 -11.47 -14.01
N LYS A 74 -0.02 -12.28 -13.91
CA LYS A 74 -0.18 -13.73 -13.68
C LYS A 74 -0.89 -14.06 -12.37
N VAL A 75 -0.69 -13.26 -11.32
CA VAL A 75 -1.23 -13.50 -9.98
C VAL A 75 -2.63 -12.89 -9.80
N LEU A 76 -2.86 -11.69 -10.34
CA LEU A 76 -4.09 -10.92 -10.12
C LEU A 76 -5.06 -10.94 -11.32
N GLY A 77 -4.53 -11.16 -12.53
CA GLY A 77 -5.25 -10.90 -13.77
C GLY A 77 -5.54 -9.40 -13.98
N ARG A 78 -6.00 -9.06 -15.19
CA ARG A 78 -6.34 -7.67 -15.55
C ARG A 78 -7.45 -7.06 -14.68
N ASN A 79 -8.46 -7.85 -14.30
CA ASN A 79 -9.53 -7.38 -13.42
C ASN A 79 -9.01 -7.06 -12.02
N GLY A 80 -8.19 -7.94 -11.43
CA GLY A 80 -7.59 -7.68 -10.12
C GLY A 80 -6.65 -6.48 -10.12
N ILE A 81 -5.87 -6.29 -11.20
CA ILE A 81 -5.07 -5.07 -11.40
C ILE A 81 -5.96 -3.82 -11.40
N ALA A 82 -7.06 -3.82 -12.17
CA ALA A 82 -7.98 -2.69 -12.24
C ALA A 82 -8.59 -2.36 -10.88
N GLU A 83 -8.99 -3.37 -10.09
CA GLU A 83 -9.48 -3.20 -8.72
C GLU A 83 -8.42 -2.55 -7.81
N VAL A 84 -7.18 -3.04 -7.85
CA VAL A 84 -6.08 -2.48 -7.05
C VAL A 84 -5.81 -1.03 -7.44
N LEU A 85 -5.80 -0.70 -8.73
CA LEU A 85 -5.58 0.68 -9.20
C LEU A 85 -6.70 1.63 -8.77
N ALA A 86 -7.97 1.17 -8.84
CA ALA A 86 -9.10 1.95 -8.36
C ALA A 86 -8.99 2.26 -6.86
N LEU A 87 -8.65 1.24 -6.05
CA LEU A 87 -8.42 1.39 -4.62
C LEU A 87 -7.20 2.27 -4.32
N LEU A 88 -6.13 2.17 -5.12
CA LEU A 88 -4.94 2.99 -4.97
C LEU A 88 -5.26 4.48 -5.18
N GLY A 89 -6.00 4.82 -6.23
CA GLY A 89 -6.44 6.19 -6.50
C GLY A 89 -7.37 6.71 -5.40
N TYR A 90 -8.38 5.93 -5.03
CA TYR A 90 -9.34 6.28 -3.98
C TYR A 90 -8.66 6.51 -2.62
N TYR A 91 -7.83 5.57 -2.15
CA TYR A 91 -7.17 5.73 -0.84
C TYR A 91 -6.04 6.75 -0.86
N SER A 92 -5.45 7.05 -2.02
CA SER A 92 -4.54 8.20 -2.15
C SER A 92 -5.27 9.51 -1.91
N SER A 93 -6.47 9.70 -2.49
CA SER A 93 -7.26 10.91 -2.25
C SER A 93 -7.67 11.04 -0.77
N VAL A 94 -8.09 9.93 -0.14
CA VAL A 94 -8.40 9.89 1.30
C VAL A 94 -7.18 10.26 2.15
N ALA A 95 -6.02 9.64 1.89
CA ALA A 95 -4.81 9.92 2.66
C ALA A 95 -4.34 11.37 2.52
N MET A 96 -4.43 11.94 1.31
CA MET A 96 -4.14 13.35 1.09
C MET A 96 -5.12 14.26 1.83
N ALA A 97 -6.42 14.00 1.73
CA ALA A 97 -7.46 14.82 2.35
C ALA A 97 -7.30 14.84 3.88
N VAL A 98 -7.23 13.66 4.52
CA VAL A 98 -7.09 13.53 5.97
C VAL A 98 -5.83 14.24 6.49
N LYS A 99 -4.72 14.10 5.75
CA LYS A 99 -3.46 14.79 6.07
C LYS A 99 -3.60 16.32 5.96
N LEU A 100 -4.12 16.83 4.85
CA LEU A 100 -4.22 18.27 4.61
C LEU A 100 -5.21 18.94 5.56
N HIS A 101 -6.28 18.24 5.96
CA HIS A 101 -7.23 18.70 6.97
C HIS A 101 -6.73 18.50 8.41
N ARG A 102 -5.54 17.93 8.63
CA ARG A 102 -4.92 17.73 9.95
C ARG A 102 -5.86 17.01 10.93
N ALA A 103 -6.51 15.95 10.47
CA ALA A 103 -7.37 15.15 11.33
C ALA A 103 -6.61 14.66 12.58
N PRO A 104 -7.25 14.67 13.77
CA PRO A 104 -6.59 14.27 15.01
C PRO A 104 -6.25 12.79 14.97
N ILE A 105 -5.00 12.45 15.28
CA ILE A 105 -4.52 11.07 15.31
C ILE A 105 -5.09 10.39 16.57
N PRO A 106 -5.75 9.22 16.44
CA PRO A 106 -6.25 8.48 17.58
C PRO A 106 -5.10 8.04 18.50
N SER A 107 -5.28 8.16 19.80
CA SER A 107 -4.38 7.58 20.81
C SER A 107 -4.44 6.05 20.79
#